data_AF-A0A7V5NXD3-F1
#
_entry.id   AF-A0A7V5NXD3-F1
#
_cell.length_a   1.000
_cell.length_b   1.000
_cell.length_c   1.000
_cell.angle_alpha   90.00
_cell.angle_beta   90.00
_cell.angle_gamma   90.00
#
_symmetry.space_group_name_H-M   'P 1'
#
loop_
_entity.id
_entity.type
_entity.pdbx_description
1 polymer ?
#
loop_
_entity_poly.entity_id
_entity_poly.type
_entity_poly.pdbx_seq_one_letter_code
_entity_poly.pdbx_strand_id
1 'polypeptide(L)'
;MRVLFLGDVVGRSGRRAVSQYLPDLRNRLELDAVVINGENAAGGFGITEGTATELFDAGADVLTLGNHSFDNANALSYIMREPRLLRPVNYPEGTVPGAGAGLYDISGYRL
;
A
#
# COMPACT_ATOMS: atom_id res chain seq x y z
N MET A 1 20.16 -3.93 0.33
CA MET A 1 18.70 -3.73 0.42
C MET A 1 18.32 -3.11 1.75
N ARG A 2 17.85 -1.87 1.74
CA ARG A 2 17.26 -1.13 2.86
C ARG A 2 15.76 -0.97 2.61
N VAL A 3 14.95 -1.54 3.49
CA VAL A 3 13.49 -1.53 3.37
C VAL A 3 12.90 -0.66 4.48
N LEU A 4 11.96 0.20 4.11
CA LEU A 4 11.08 0.88 5.06
C LEU A 4 9.70 0.23 4.98
N PHE A 5 9.19 -0.21 6.13
CA PHE A 5 7.79 -0.58 6.27
C PHE A 5 7.09 0.48 7.13
N LEU A 6 6.04 1.09 6.60
CA LEU A 6 5.18 2.00 7.35
C LEU A 6 3.92 1.23 7.78
N GLY A 7 3.59 1.34 9.07
CA GLY A 7 2.32 0.86 9.60
C GLY A 7 1.12 1.65 9.05
N ASP A 8 -0.05 1.40 9.63
CA ASP A 8 -1.32 1.91 9.16
C ASP A 8 -1.34 3.41 8.88
N VAL A 9 -1.54 3.74 7.61
CA VAL A 9 -1.84 5.11 7.20
C VAL A 9 -3.31 5.39 7.41
N VAL A 10 -3.61 6.23 8.40
CA VAL A 10 -4.99 6.54 8.79
C VAL A 10 -5.44 7.88 8.21
N GLY A 11 -6.42 7.82 7.32
CA GLY A 11 -7.16 8.98 6.81
C GLY A 11 -6.27 10.06 6.17
N ARG A 12 -6.80 11.29 6.11
CA ARG A 12 -6.14 12.43 5.43
C ARG A 12 -4.84 12.83 6.13
N SER A 13 -4.81 12.79 7.46
CA SER A 13 -3.64 13.14 8.26
C SER A 13 -2.48 12.20 7.98
N GLY A 14 -2.72 10.89 7.97
CA GLY A 14 -1.70 9.89 7.65
C GLY A 14 -1.15 10.07 6.24
N ARG A 15 -2.02 10.19 5.23
CA ARG A 15 -1.57 10.40 3.85
C ARG A 15 -0.75 11.67 3.68
N ARG A 16 -1.18 12.78 4.30
CA ARG A 16 -0.41 14.04 4.28
C ARG A 16 0.96 13.87 4.91
N ALA A 17 1.08 13.14 6.01
CA ALA A 17 2.38 12.87 6.63
C ALA A 17 3.28 12.06 5.68
N VAL A 18 2.74 11.01 5.05
CA VAL A 18 3.49 10.21 4.06
C VAL A 18 3.96 11.09 2.90
N SER A 19 3.05 11.81 2.23
CA SER A 19 3.40 12.67 1.08
C SER A 19 4.42 13.76 1.45
N GLN A 20 4.39 14.26 2.68
CA GLN A 20 5.30 15.30 3.14
C GLN A 20 6.70 14.77 3.50
N TYR A 21 6.80 13.60 4.14
CA TYR A 21 8.05 13.14 4.76
C TYR A 21 8.72 11.98 4.05
N LEU A 22 7.96 11.13 3.34
CA LEU A 22 8.51 9.94 2.69
C LEU A 22 9.56 10.26 1.62
N PRO A 23 9.39 11.28 0.74
CA PRO A 23 10.41 11.60 -0.25
C PRO A 23 11.78 11.94 0.37
N ASP A 24 11.80 12.72 1.45
CA ASP A 24 13.05 13.02 2.18
C ASP A 24 13.63 11.76 2.84
N LEU A 25 12.79 10.95 3.48
CA LEU A 25 13.22 9.70 4.12
C LEU A 25 13.86 8.74 3.11
N ARG A 26 13.29 8.61 1.90
CA ARG A 26 13.87 7.78 0.84
C ARG A 26 15.29 8.22 0.49
N ASN A 27 15.51 9.52 0.32
CA ASN A 27 16.82 10.07 0.00
C ASN A 27 17.80 9.94 1.16
N ARG A 28 17.39 10.36 2.37
CA ARG A 28 18.26 10.44 3.54
C ARG A 28 18.68 9.08 4.10
N LEU A 29 17.81 8.07 3.97
CA LEU A 29 18.08 6.71 4.43
C LEU A 29 18.57 5.80 3.30
N GLU A 30 18.63 6.31 2.07
CA GLU A 30 18.96 5.58 0.84
C GLU A 30 18.10 4.30 0.72
N LEU A 31 16.78 4.48 0.79
CA LEU A 31 15.84 3.35 0.79
C LEU A 31 15.76 2.70 -0.59
N ASP A 32 15.96 1.39 -0.63
CA ASP A 32 15.80 0.58 -1.83
C ASP A 32 14.33 0.29 -2.10
N ALA A 33 13.53 0.04 -1.05
CA ALA A 33 12.10 -0.27 -1.15
C ALA A 33 11.28 0.30 0.01
N VAL A 34 10.03 0.65 -0.26
CA VAL A 34 9.05 1.15 0.71
C VAL A 34 7.75 0.36 0.59
N VAL A 35 7.32 -0.22 1.70
CA VAL A 35 6.02 -0.88 1.84
C VAL A 35 5.17 -0.10 2.85
N ILE A 36 3.89 0.09 2.56
CA ILE A 36 2.97 0.82 3.45
C ILE A 36 1.72 -0.01 3.69
N ASN A 37 1.25 -0.12 4.94
CA ASN A 37 -0.12 -0.56 5.21
C ASN A 37 -1.10 0.60 4.97
N GLY A 38 -1.94 0.44 3.94
CA GLY A 38 -2.94 1.43 3.51
C GLY A 38 -4.36 1.14 3.95
N GLU A 39 -4.60 0.18 4.86
CA GLU A 39 -5.96 -0.30 5.15
C GLU A 39 -6.92 0.73 5.72
N ASN A 40 -6.40 1.84 6.26
CA ASN A 40 -7.18 2.92 6.86
C ASN A 40 -7.09 4.23 6.06
N ALA A 41 -6.57 4.17 4.82
CA ALA A 41 -6.25 5.35 4.03
C ALA A 41 -7.51 6.11 3.59
N ALA A 42 -8.63 5.45 3.31
CA ALA A 42 -9.85 6.10 2.85
C ALA A 42 -10.76 6.54 4.01
N GLY A 43 -10.53 7.74 4.56
CA GLY A 43 -11.40 8.28 5.61
C GLY A 43 -11.37 7.48 6.93
N GLY A 44 -10.34 6.67 7.14
CA GLY A 44 -10.17 5.82 8.31
C GLY A 44 -10.50 4.34 8.08
N PHE A 45 -11.12 3.98 6.95
CA PHE A 45 -11.52 2.60 6.65
C PHE A 45 -11.37 2.28 5.15
N GLY A 46 -10.58 1.26 4.86
CA GLY A 46 -10.29 0.80 3.51
C GLY A 46 -9.38 1.75 2.73
N ILE A 47 -9.38 1.53 1.42
CA ILE A 47 -8.56 2.28 0.46
C ILE A 47 -9.38 2.55 -0.81
N THR A 48 -9.12 3.67 -1.48
CA THR A 48 -9.60 3.94 -2.84
C THR A 48 -8.43 4.09 -3.79
N GLU A 49 -8.67 3.97 -5.09
CA GLU A 49 -7.68 4.26 -6.14
C GLU A 49 -7.00 5.62 -5.93
N GLY A 50 -7.77 6.68 -5.68
CA GLY A 50 -7.20 8.01 -5.41
C GLY A 50 -6.26 8.03 -4.20
N THR A 51 -6.66 7.41 -3.08
CA THR A 51 -5.78 7.37 -1.89
C THR A 51 -4.57 6.46 -2.04
N ALA A 52 -4.68 5.39 -2.85
CA ALA A 52 -3.55 4.52 -3.17
C ALA A 52 -2.56 5.26 -4.06
N THR A 53 -3.04 5.94 -5.11
CA THR A 53 -2.24 6.79 -5.99
C THR A 53 -1.48 7.86 -5.19
N GLU A 54 -2.13 8.54 -4.23
CA GLU A 54 -1.44 9.48 -3.34
C GLU A 54 -0.23 8.87 -2.60
N LEU A 55 -0.32 7.60 -2.19
CA LEU A 55 0.76 6.89 -1.50
C LEU A 55 1.85 6.39 -2.46
N PHE A 56 1.48 5.89 -3.63
CA PHE A 56 2.43 5.53 -4.67
C PHE A 56 3.21 6.75 -5.17
N ASP A 57 2.54 7.87 -5.42
CA ASP A 57 3.17 9.13 -5.82
C ASP A 57 4.12 9.69 -4.76
N ALA A 58 3.85 9.41 -3.47
CA ALA A 58 4.75 9.75 -2.38
C ALA A 58 6.00 8.86 -2.29
N GLY A 59 6.03 7.76 -3.04
CA GLY A 59 7.16 6.83 -3.13
C GLY A 59 6.93 5.50 -2.42
N ALA A 60 5.70 5.04 -2.22
CA ALA A 60 5.45 3.64 -1.89
C ALA A 60 5.72 2.74 -3.11
N ASP A 61 6.35 1.58 -2.90
CA ASP A 61 6.54 0.59 -3.96
C ASP A 61 5.43 -0.48 -3.92
N VAL A 62 5.02 -0.89 -2.72
CA VAL A 62 3.96 -1.87 -2.49
C VAL A 62 3.04 -1.37 -1.37
N LEU A 63 1.74 -1.58 -1.53
CA LEU A 63 0.75 -1.34 -0.51
C LEU A 63 0.21 -2.67 0.00
N THR A 64 0.14 -2.80 1.32
CA THR A 64 -0.54 -3.90 2.00
C THR A 64 -1.83 -3.39 2.63
N LEU A 65 -2.76 -4.29 2.87
CA LEU A 65 -4.03 -4.03 3.54
C LEU A 65 -4.23 -5.02 4.69
N GLY A 66 -5.31 -4.84 5.44
CA GLY A 66 -5.69 -5.67 6.57
C GLY A 66 -7.17 -6.01 6.56
N ASN A 67 -7.82 -5.93 7.72
CA ASN A 67 -9.22 -6.29 7.85
C ASN A 67 -10.17 -5.32 7.13
N HIS A 68 -9.76 -4.09 6.87
CA HIS A 68 -10.57 -3.10 6.15
C HIS A 68 -10.40 -3.14 4.61
N SER A 69 -9.78 -4.20 4.07
CA SER A 69 -9.46 -4.34 2.64
C SER A 69 -10.64 -4.10 1.68
N PHE A 70 -11.87 -4.39 2.11
CA PHE A 70 -13.05 -4.41 1.25
C PHE A 70 -14.18 -3.48 1.73
N ASP A 71 -13.90 -2.58 2.67
CA ASP A 71 -14.90 -1.66 3.24
C ASP A 71 -15.36 -0.59 2.24
N ASN A 72 -14.65 -0.43 1.13
CA ASN A 72 -15.02 0.45 0.03
C ASN A 72 -15.36 -0.37 -1.22
N ALA A 73 -16.57 -0.22 -1.77
CA ALA A 73 -16.99 -0.93 -2.97
C ALA A 73 -16.06 -0.68 -4.18
N ASN A 74 -15.41 0.49 -4.24
CA ASN A 74 -14.44 0.81 -5.28
C ASN A 74 -13.09 0.08 -5.09
N ALA A 75 -12.77 -0.37 -3.87
CA ALA A 75 -11.56 -1.15 -3.60
C ALA A 75 -11.57 -2.49 -4.34
N LEU A 76 -12.74 -3.12 -4.48
CA LEU A 76 -12.89 -4.43 -5.15
C LEU A 76 -12.47 -4.39 -6.62
N SER A 77 -12.82 -3.33 -7.35
CA SER A 77 -12.45 -3.21 -8.75
C SER A 77 -11.00 -2.74 -8.93
N TYR A 78 -10.47 -1.97 -7.98
CA TYR A 78 -9.11 -1.48 -8.03
C TYR A 78 -8.08 -2.57 -7.70
N ILE A 79 -8.32 -3.39 -6.66
CA ILE A 79 -7.38 -4.43 -6.22
C ILE A 79 -7.13 -5.53 -7.27
N MET A 80 -8.05 -5.71 -8.22
CA MET A 80 -7.83 -6.62 -9.36
C MET A 80 -6.89 -6.06 -10.42
N ARG A 81 -6.75 -4.73 -10.50
CA ARG A 81 -6.03 -4.02 -11.57
C ARG A 81 -4.68 -3.47 -11.10
N GLU A 82 -4.45 -3.39 -9.79
CA GLU A 82 -3.20 -2.92 -9.20
C GLU A 82 -2.45 -4.07 -8.51
N PRO A 83 -1.46 -4.72 -9.17
CA PRO A 83 -0.71 -5.84 -8.60
C PRO A 83 0.20 -5.46 -7.43
N ARG A 84 0.45 -4.17 -7.20
CA ARG A 84 1.20 -3.66 -6.04
C ARG A 84 0.33 -3.47 -4.80
N LEU A 85 -0.98 -3.72 -4.89
CA LEU A 85 -1.91 -3.66 -3.76
C LEU A 85 -2.27 -5.07 -3.29
N LEU A 86 -1.81 -5.43 -2.08
CA LEU A 86 -1.98 -6.76 -1.50
C LEU A 86 -3.04 -6.75 -0.40
N ARG A 87 -3.88 -7.78 -0.38
CA ARG A 87 -4.82 -8.10 0.71
C ARG A 87 -4.25 -9.20 1.63
N PRO A 88 -4.86 -9.47 2.79
CA PRO A 88 -4.46 -10.61 3.63
C PRO A 88 -4.47 -11.94 2.86
N VAL A 89 -3.38 -12.70 2.91
CA VAL A 89 -3.22 -13.94 2.12
C VAL A 89 -4.22 -15.04 2.48
N ASN A 90 -4.72 -15.03 3.71
CA ASN A 90 -5.51 -16.09 4.33
C ASN A 90 -7.03 -16.00 4.10
N TYR A 91 -7.50 -15.16 3.18
CA TYR A 91 -8.89 -15.26 2.72
C TYR A 91 -9.14 -16.61 2.02
N PRO A 92 -10.31 -17.23 2.18
CA PRO A 92 -10.63 -18.48 1.49
C PRO A 92 -10.54 -18.32 -0.02
N GLU A 93 -10.01 -19.36 -0.67
CA GLU A 93 -9.80 -19.37 -2.13
C GLU A 93 -11.12 -19.09 -2.88
N GLY A 94 -11.06 -18.20 -3.86
CA GLY A 94 -12.21 -17.83 -4.69
C GLY A 94 -13.26 -16.92 -4.04
N THR A 95 -13.09 -16.49 -2.78
CA THR A 95 -14.09 -15.66 -2.09
C THR A 95 -13.92 -14.16 -2.27
N VAL A 96 -12.69 -13.69 -2.49
CA VAL A 96 -12.38 -12.26 -2.65
C VAL A 96 -11.35 -12.05 -3.76
N PRO A 97 -11.39 -10.90 -4.46
CA PRO A 97 -10.41 -10.58 -5.49
C PRO A 97 -9.06 -10.16 -4.89
N GLY A 98 -8.05 -10.03 -5.77
CA GLY A 98 -6.74 -9.50 -5.42
C GLY A 98 -5.75 -10.54 -4.89
N ALA A 99 -4.48 -10.15 -4.87
CA ALA A 99 -3.38 -11.02 -4.48
C ALA A 99 -3.10 -10.93 -2.97
N GLY A 100 -2.72 -12.07 -2.39
CA GLY A 100 -2.29 -12.17 -0.99
C GLY A 100 -0.80 -11.96 -0.77
N ALA A 101 -0.02 -12.09 -1.85
CA ALA A 101 1.42 -11.94 -1.89
C ALA A 101 1.83 -11.59 -3.33
N GLY A 102 3.01 -10.99 -3.49
CA GLY A 102 3.61 -10.67 -4.77
C GLY A 102 5.13 -10.75 -4.68
N LEU A 103 5.79 -10.82 -5.84
CA LEU A 103 7.24 -10.73 -5.98
C LEU A 103 7.55 -9.53 -6.89
N TYR A 104 8.40 -8.63 -6.43
CA TYR A 104 8.63 -7.32 -7.05
C TYR A 104 10.12 -7.09 -7.32
N ASP A 105 10.46 -6.66 -8.53
CA ASP A 105 11.81 -6.19 -8.86
C ASP A 105 11.91 -4.68 -8.54
N ILE A 106 12.58 -4.34 -7.44
CA ILE A 106 12.70 -2.96 -6.93
C ILE A 106 14.18 -2.65 -6.70
N SER A 107 14.66 -1.56 -7.32
CA SER A 107 16.05 -1.08 -7.17
C SER A 107 17.12 -2.16 -7.42
N GLY A 108 16.84 -3.11 -8.32
CA GLY A 108 17.74 -4.23 -8.64
C GLY A 108 17.68 -5.42 -7.68
N TYR A 109 16.76 -5.42 -6.71
CA TYR A 109 16.49 -6.52 -5.80
C TYR A 109 15.13 -7.17 -6.10
N ARG A 110 14.99 -8.46 -5.78
CA ARG A 110 13.69 -9.15 -5.73
C ARG A 110 13.16 -9.11 -4.29
N LEU A 111 12.07 -8.38 -4.07
CA LEU A 111 11.35 -8.26 -2.80
C LEU A 111 10.04 -9.06 -2.84
#